data_AF-A0A971LLU5-F1
#
_entry.id   AF-A0A971LLU5-F1
#
_cell.length_a   1.000
_cell.length_b   1.000
_cell.length_c   1.000
_cell.angle_alpha   90.00
_cell.angle_beta   90.00
_cell.angle_gamma   90.00
#
_symmetry.space_group_name_H-M   'P 1'
#
loop_
_entity.id
_entity.type
_entity.pdbx_description
1 polymer ?
#
loop_
_entity_poly.entity_id
_entity_poly.type
_entity_poly.pdbx_seq_one_letter_code
_entity_poly.pdbx_strand_id
1 'polypeptide(L)'
;MAKKINGRAIGFTLTGAVIGAGFASGQEIRYFFVRYGPYANWGAVMTILFFIAFCYWLMTLCHRQQITGLPQLLEFMGGHHIGAFFLHLINLFMWFGLTVMLAGSATLLAQFFGLPPLMGSLITGLVVFLVVRKQVEGLTVANEMLLPLL
;
A
#
# COMPACT_ATOMS: atom_id res chain seq x y z
N MET A 1 -17.01 4.07 -19.21
CA MET A 1 -18.02 4.45 -18.19
C MET A 1 -17.40 4.18 -16.83
N ALA A 2 -16.96 5.21 -16.10
CA ALA A 2 -16.30 5.02 -14.81
C ALA A 2 -17.32 4.50 -13.79
N LYS A 3 -17.19 3.22 -13.41
CA LYS A 3 -18.04 2.58 -12.42
C LYS A 3 -17.81 3.27 -11.07
N LYS A 4 -18.90 3.66 -10.39
CA LYS A 4 -18.87 4.32 -9.08
C LYS A 4 -18.14 3.41 -8.08
N ILE A 5 -16.96 3.82 -7.63
CA ILE A 5 -16.21 3.09 -6.59
C ILE A 5 -16.88 3.41 -5.24
N ASN A 6 -17.27 2.37 -4.51
CA ASN A 6 -17.91 2.51 -3.20
C ASN A 6 -16.90 2.96 -2.13
N GLY A 7 -17.36 3.72 -1.13
CA GLY A 7 -16.49 4.20 -0.04
C GLY A 7 -15.80 3.07 0.74
N ARG A 8 -16.45 1.90 0.84
CA ARG A 8 -15.87 0.69 1.46
C ARG A 8 -14.65 0.19 0.69
N ALA A 9 -14.74 0.10 -0.64
CA ALA A 9 -13.65 -0.33 -1.50
C ALA A 9 -12.43 0.60 -1.38
N ILE A 10 -12.67 1.90 -1.24
CA ILE A 10 -11.61 2.89 -1.00
C ILE A 10 -10.96 2.65 0.37
N GLY A 11 -11.77 2.42 1.41
CA GLY A 11 -11.29 2.11 2.76
C GLY A 11 -10.39 0.88 2.78
N PHE A 12 -10.87 -0.25 2.25
CA PHE A 12 -10.07 -1.48 2.14
C PHE A 12 -8.79 -1.25 1.32
N THR A 13 -8.86 -0.52 0.21
CA THR A 13 -7.65 -0.27 -0.60
C THR A 13 -6.63 0.59 0.15
N LEU A 14 -7.06 1.58 0.92
CA LEU A 14 -6.17 2.38 1.76
C LEU A 14 -5.56 1.53 2.88
N THR A 15 -6.36 0.70 3.55
CA THR A 15 -5.87 -0.21 4.59
C THR A 15 -4.85 -1.20 4.02
N GLY A 16 -5.13 -1.81 2.86
CA GLY A 16 -4.21 -2.74 2.21
C GLY A 16 -2.93 -2.09 1.70
N ALA A 17 -2.95 -0.81 1.36
CA ALA A 17 -1.74 -0.07 1.01
C ALA A 17 -0.84 0.22 2.24
N VAL A 18 -1.43 0.31 3.43
CA VAL A 18 -0.70 0.57 4.68
C VAL A 18 -0.24 -0.73 5.36
N ILE A 19 -1.03 -1.81 5.27
CA ILE A 19 -0.65 -3.12 5.82
C ILE A 19 0.47 -3.71 4.96
N GLY A 20 1.69 -3.62 5.48
CA GLY A 20 2.90 -4.16 4.85
C GLY A 20 3.39 -5.45 5.51
N ALA A 21 4.55 -5.92 5.03
CA ALA A 21 5.25 -7.07 5.61
C ALA A 21 5.64 -6.85 7.08
N GLY A 22 5.86 -5.60 7.50
CA GLY A 22 6.15 -5.23 8.89
C GLY A 22 4.98 -5.51 9.84
N PHE A 23 3.75 -5.21 9.39
CA PHE A 23 2.52 -5.57 10.09
C PHE A 23 2.29 -7.08 10.08
N ALA A 24 2.40 -7.73 8.92
CA ALA A 24 2.18 -9.18 8.77
C ALA A 24 3.18 -10.04 9.55
N SER A 25 4.44 -9.60 9.66
CA SER A 25 5.46 -10.27 10.48
C SER A 25 5.37 -9.94 11.98
N GLY A 26 4.46 -9.04 12.37
CA GLY A 26 4.26 -8.59 13.75
C GLY A 26 5.38 -7.70 14.29
N GLN A 27 6.33 -7.26 13.45
CA GLN A 27 7.46 -6.43 13.87
C GLN A 27 7.00 -5.09 14.43
N GLU A 28 6.07 -4.44 13.73
CA GLU A 28 5.51 -3.14 14.12
C GLU A 28 4.75 -3.24 15.44
N ILE A 29 3.98 -4.33 15.63
CA ILE A 29 3.24 -4.58 16.88
C ILE A 29 4.20 -4.75 18.05
N ARG A 30 5.32 -5.47 17.87
CA ARG A 30 6.34 -5.63 18.92
C ARG A 30 7.00 -4.29 19.28
N TYR A 31 7.41 -3.50 18.29
CA TYR A 31 8.03 -2.21 18.57
C TYR A 31 7.08 -1.20 19.20
N PHE A 32 5.80 -1.24 18.84
CA PHE A 32 4.83 -0.26 19.31
C PHE A 32 4.14 -0.68 20.61
N PHE A 33 3.56 -1.88 20.68
CA PHE A 33 2.76 -2.30 21.83
C PHE A 33 3.57 -3.00 22.92
N VAL A 34 4.57 -3.82 22.56
CA VAL A 34 5.35 -4.55 23.57
C VAL A 34 6.36 -3.62 24.25
N ARG A 35 6.99 -2.70 23.51
CA ARG A 35 7.96 -1.76 24.09
C ARG A 35 7.32 -0.63 24.91
N TYR A 36 6.19 -0.08 24.45
CA TYR A 36 5.58 1.11 25.07
C TYR A 36 4.37 0.78 25.96
N GLY A 37 3.89 -0.46 25.95
CA GLY A 37 2.85 -0.95 26.86
C GLY A 37 1.57 -0.10 26.80
N PRO A 38 0.99 0.33 27.93
CA PRO A 38 -0.27 1.09 27.96
C PRO A 38 -0.25 2.43 27.21
N TYR A 39 0.93 3.06 27.09
CA TYR A 39 1.08 4.32 26.35
C TYR A 39 0.89 4.14 24.84
N ALA A 40 1.06 2.92 24.32
CA ALA A 40 0.81 2.59 22.93
C ALA A 40 -0.65 2.86 22.54
N ASN A 41 -1.61 2.65 23.44
CA ASN A 41 -3.03 2.89 23.15
C ASN A 41 -3.30 4.38 22.88
N TRP A 42 -2.73 5.27 23.68
CA TRP A 42 -2.83 6.72 23.44
C TRP A 42 -2.14 7.13 22.15
N GLY A 43 -0.96 6.56 21.87
CA GLY A 43 -0.26 6.75 20.60
C GLY A 43 -1.12 6.33 19.40
N ALA A 44 -1.78 5.17 19.47
CA ALA A 44 -2.63 4.66 18.40
C ALA A 44 -3.81 5.59 18.12
N VAL A 45 -4.50 6.07 19.16
CA VAL A 45 -5.60 7.04 19.01
C VAL A 45 -5.10 8.32 18.35
N MET A 46 -3.95 8.85 18.78
CA MET A 46 -3.37 10.05 18.17
C MET A 46 -3.01 9.82 16.69
N THR A 47 -2.37 8.69 16.36
CA THR A 47 -2.03 8.35 14.97
C THR A 47 -3.27 8.24 14.10
N ILE A 48 -4.36 7.63 14.58
CA ILE A 48 -5.63 7.55 13.86
C ILE A 48 -6.19 8.94 13.57
N LEU A 49 -6.21 9.84 14.58
CA LEU A 49 -6.71 11.19 14.40
C LEU A 49 -5.88 11.99 13.38
N PHE A 50 -4.55 11.91 13.47
CA PHE A 50 -3.66 12.56 12.49
C PHE A 50 -3.83 11.98 11.09
N PHE A 51 -3.99 10.66 10.97
CA PHE A 51 -4.18 10.01 9.68
C PHE A 51 -5.50 10.45 9.02
N ILE A 52 -6.60 10.49 9.77
CA ILE A 52 -7.89 10.98 9.28
C ILE A 52 -7.78 12.45 8.84
N ALA A 53 -7.17 13.30 9.67
CA ALA A 53 -6.99 14.72 9.36
C ALA A 53 -6.14 14.92 8.09
N PHE A 54 -5.05 14.17 7.95
CA PHE A 54 -4.18 14.21 6.78
C PHE A 54 -4.90 13.75 5.51
N CYS A 55 -5.59 12.60 5.55
CA CYS A 55 -6.35 12.10 4.40
C CYS A 55 -7.44 13.08 3.96
N TYR A 56 -8.18 13.66 4.92
CA TYR A 56 -9.21 14.65 4.63
C TYR A 56 -8.62 15.91 3.97
N TRP A 57 -7.53 16.43 4.52
CA TRP A 57 -6.83 17.59 3.98
C TRP A 57 -6.32 17.31 2.56
N LEU A 58 -5.65 16.17 2.35
CA LEU A 58 -5.09 15.78 1.06
C LEU A 58 -6.18 15.59 -0.01
N MET A 59 -7.27 14.89 0.32
CA MET A 59 -8.39 14.70 -0.62
C MET A 59 -9.05 16.03 -0.98
N THR A 60 -9.24 16.92 -0.01
CA THR A 60 -9.81 18.24 -0.25
C THR A 60 -8.90 19.08 -1.14
N LEU A 61 -7.58 19.01 -0.92
CA LEU A 61 -6.59 19.70 -1.75
C LEU A 61 -6.64 19.20 -3.20
N CYS A 62 -6.59 17.88 -3.40
CA CYS A 62 -6.66 17.27 -4.73
C CYS A 62 -7.97 17.62 -5.44
N HIS A 63 -9.10 17.62 -4.71
CA HIS A 63 -10.39 17.98 -5.27
C HIS A 63 -10.47 19.45 -5.68
N ARG A 64 -9.99 20.38 -4.84
CA ARG A 64 -10.00 21.82 -5.15
C ARG A 64 -9.10 22.18 -6.32
N GLN A 65 -7.93 21.55 -6.41
CA GLN A 65 -6.94 21.82 -7.45
C GLN A 65 -7.12 20.93 -8.69
N GLN A 66 -8.17 20.10 -8.73
CA GLN A 66 -8.46 19.17 -9.84
C GLN A 66 -7.26 18.26 -10.19
N ILE A 67 -6.50 17.85 -9.18
CA ILE A 67 -5.31 17.00 -9.33
C ILE A 67 -5.78 15.56 -9.57
N THR A 68 -5.31 14.96 -10.66
CA THR A 68 -5.75 13.62 -11.10
C THR A 68 -4.70 12.53 -10.90
N GLY A 69 -3.45 12.89 -10.56
CA GLY A 69 -2.38 11.92 -10.38
C GLY A 69 -1.22 12.40 -9.51
N LEU A 70 -0.41 11.44 -9.07
CA LEU A 70 0.76 11.69 -8.22
C LEU A 70 1.78 12.67 -8.84
N PRO A 71 2.12 12.63 -10.15
CA PRO A 71 3.03 13.60 -10.74
C PRO A 71 2.55 15.05 -10.58
N GLN A 72 1.26 15.30 -10.86
CA GLN A 72 0.63 16.61 -10.71
C GLN A 72 0.59 17.06 -9.25
N LEU A 73 0.34 16.13 -8.31
CA LEU A 73 0.38 16.43 -6.88
C LEU A 73 1.77 16.86 -6.42
N LEU A 74 2.81 16.12 -6.82
CA LEU A 74 4.19 16.41 -6.45
C LEU A 74 4.69 17.71 -7.09
N GLU A 75 4.34 17.97 -8.34
CA GLU A 75 4.65 19.23 -9.01
C GLU A 75 3.91 20.42 -8.37
N PHE A 76 2.64 20.25 -7.95
CA PHE A 76 1.91 21.28 -7.21
C PHE A 76 2.54 21.59 -5.84
N MET A 77 3.01 20.56 -5.12
CA MET A 77 3.57 20.74 -3.77
C MET A 77 5.02 21.24 -3.77
N GLY A 78 5.85 20.78 -4.70
CA GLY A 78 7.30 21.04 -4.71
C GLY A 78 7.80 21.82 -5.94
N GLY A 79 6.94 22.14 -6.90
CA GLY A 79 7.35 22.65 -8.20
C GLY A 79 8.01 21.58 -9.07
N HIS A 80 8.44 21.97 -10.27
CA HIS A 80 8.91 21.05 -11.30
C HIS A 80 10.12 20.21 -10.87
N HIS A 81 11.15 20.82 -10.28
CA HIS A 81 12.39 20.13 -9.96
C HIS A 81 12.28 19.20 -8.74
N ILE A 82 11.72 19.72 -7.63
CA ILE A 82 11.57 18.93 -6.40
C ILE A 82 10.50 17.85 -6.61
N GLY A 83 9.41 18.19 -7.29
CA GLY A 83 8.36 17.24 -7.65
C GLY A 83 8.87 16.09 -8.51
N ALA A 84 9.66 16.38 -9.55
CA ALA A 84 10.27 15.36 -10.39
C ALA A 84 11.26 14.48 -9.61
N PHE A 85 12.08 15.07 -8.73
CA PHE A 85 13.00 14.31 -7.88
C PHE A 85 12.26 13.28 -7.02
N PHE A 86 11.21 13.70 -6.30
CA PHE A 86 10.42 12.79 -5.47
C PHE A 86 9.65 11.76 -6.30
N LEU A 87 9.18 12.13 -7.49
CA LEU A 87 8.51 11.17 -8.37
C LEU A 87 9.45 10.04 -8.79
N HIS A 88 10.68 10.37 -9.18
CA HIS A 88 11.70 9.37 -9.51
C HIS A 88 12.10 8.54 -8.30
N LEU A 89 12.22 9.16 -7.13
CA LEU A 89 12.55 8.47 -5.89
C LEU A 89 11.45 7.45 -5.51
N ILE A 90 10.18 7.86 -5.56
CA ILE A 90 9.04 6.96 -5.27
C ILE A 90 9.01 5.80 -6.27
N ASN A 91 9.16 6.07 -7.57
CA ASN A 91 9.19 5.01 -8.59
C ASN A 91 10.33 4.01 -8.36
N LEU A 92 11.50 4.49 -7.93
CA LEU A 92 12.63 3.63 -7.57
C LEU A 92 12.30 2.74 -6.37
N PHE A 93 11.73 3.31 -5.30
CA PHE A 93 11.29 2.54 -4.14
C PHE A 93 10.18 1.54 -4.46
N MET A 94 9.24 1.88 -5.36
CA MET A 94 8.22 0.93 -5.82
C MET A 94 8.85 -0.26 -6.55
N TRP A 95 9.86 -0.02 -7.38
CA TRP A 95 10.62 -1.09 -8.04
C TRP A 95 11.31 -2.01 -7.04
N PHE A 96 12.02 -1.45 -6.06
CA PHE A 96 12.65 -2.25 -5.00
C PHE A 96 11.62 -2.99 -4.13
N GLY A 97 10.51 -2.35 -3.80
CA GLY A 97 9.42 -2.97 -3.04
C GLY A 97 8.86 -4.19 -3.77
N LEU A 98 8.64 -4.07 -5.08
CA LEU A 98 8.17 -5.18 -5.91
C LEU A 98 9.17 -6.35 -5.91
N THR A 99 10.47 -6.10 -6.09
CA THR A 99 11.47 -7.18 -6.14
C THR A 99 11.60 -7.90 -4.80
N VAL A 100 11.60 -7.15 -3.68
CA VAL A 100 11.65 -7.73 -2.33
C VAL A 100 10.40 -8.56 -2.04
N MET A 101 9.21 -8.09 -2.42
CA MET A 101 7.97 -8.83 -2.20
C MET A 101 7.87 -10.10 -3.05
N LEU A 102 8.33 -10.06 -4.32
CA LEU A 102 8.40 -11.26 -5.15
C LEU A 102 9.37 -12.30 -4.57
N ALA A 103 10.55 -11.86 -4.13
CA ALA A 103 11.53 -12.74 -3.48
C ALA A 103 10.97 -13.35 -2.18
N GLY A 104 10.34 -12.53 -1.33
CA GLY A 104 9.72 -13.01 -0.09
C GLY A 104 8.60 -14.04 -0.34
N SER A 105 7.74 -13.77 -1.32
CA SER A 105 6.66 -14.69 -1.72
C SER A 105 7.21 -16.00 -2.28
N ALA A 106 8.28 -15.94 -3.07
CA ALA A 106 8.96 -17.12 -3.58
C ALA A 106 9.55 -17.99 -2.48
N THR A 107 10.15 -17.39 -1.45
CA THR A 107 10.66 -18.12 -0.27
C THR A 107 9.51 -18.81 0.49
N LEU A 108 8.38 -18.13 0.67
CA LEU A 108 7.21 -18.75 1.32
C LEU A 108 6.68 -19.95 0.54
N LEU A 109 6.54 -19.83 -0.79
CA LEU A 109 6.10 -20.95 -1.62
C LEU A 109 7.11 -22.11 -1.64
N ALA A 110 8.41 -21.82 -1.59
CA ALA A 110 9.43 -22.84 -1.45
C ALA A 110 9.33 -23.58 -0.10
N GLN A 111 9.01 -22.87 0.98
CA GLN A 111 8.86 -23.46 2.32
C GLN A 111 7.59 -24.31 2.45
N PHE A 112 6.44 -23.82 1.98
CA PHE A 112 5.16 -24.51 2.15
C PHE A 112 4.95 -25.64 1.13
N PHE A 113 5.42 -25.45 -0.11
CA PHE A 113 5.14 -26.37 -1.21
C PHE A 113 6.39 -27.05 -1.79
N GLY A 114 7.59 -26.74 -1.27
CA GLY A 114 8.85 -27.31 -1.78
C GLY A 114 9.24 -26.83 -3.18
N LEU A 115 8.60 -25.79 -3.70
CA LEU A 115 8.79 -25.30 -5.06
C LEU A 115 10.14 -24.57 -5.24
N PRO A 116 10.78 -24.64 -6.42
CA PRO A 116 11.95 -23.81 -6.72
C PRO A 116 11.62 -22.31 -6.62
N PRO A 117 12.51 -21.47 -6.05
CA PRO A 117 12.25 -20.04 -5.86
C PRO A 117 11.87 -19.30 -7.15
N LEU A 118 12.50 -19.64 -8.28
CA LEU A 118 12.17 -19.04 -9.57
C LEU A 118 10.71 -19.29 -9.97
N MET A 119 10.20 -20.51 -9.73
CA MET A 119 8.82 -20.87 -10.01
C MET A 119 7.86 -20.13 -9.08
N GLY A 120 8.21 -19.99 -7.79
CA GLY A 120 7.43 -19.22 -6.82
C GLY A 120 7.29 -17.74 -7.21
N SER A 121 8.39 -17.11 -7.65
CA SER A 121 8.36 -15.73 -8.15
C SER A 121 7.49 -15.59 -9.40
N LEU A 122 7.59 -16.53 -10.35
CA LEU A 122 6.80 -16.50 -11.58
C LEU A 122 5.30 -16.67 -11.32
N ILE A 123 4.93 -17.61 -10.44
CA ILE A 123 3.52 -17.83 -10.05
C ILE A 123 2.96 -16.57 -9.39
N THR A 124 3.68 -16.01 -8.43
CA THR A 124 3.25 -14.78 -7.72
C THR A 124 3.13 -13.61 -8.70
N GLY A 125 4.13 -13.42 -9.57
CA GLY A 125 4.11 -12.37 -10.59
C GLY A 125 2.94 -12.53 -11.58
N LEU A 126 2.61 -13.76 -11.98
CA LEU A 126 1.46 -14.03 -12.85
C LEU A 126 0.14 -13.67 -12.16
N VAL A 127 -0.03 -14.04 -10.88
CA VAL A 127 -1.23 -13.70 -10.10
C VAL A 127 -1.39 -12.18 -9.99
N VAL A 128 -0.31 -11.47 -9.61
CA VAL A 128 -0.31 -10.01 -9.52
C VAL A 128 -0.65 -9.38 -10.88
N PHE A 129 -0.05 -9.87 -11.97
CA PHE A 129 -0.34 -9.40 -13.32
C PHE A 129 -1.83 -9.55 -13.69
N LEU A 130 -2.43 -10.70 -13.39
CA LEU A 130 -3.85 -10.95 -13.65
C LEU A 130 -4.77 -10.00 -12.88
N VAL A 131 -4.41 -9.67 -11.64
CA VAL A 131 -5.14 -8.69 -10.81
C VAL A 131 -4.99 -7.27 -11.39
N VAL A 132 -3.75 -6.84 -11.64
CA VAL A 132 -3.42 -5.48 -12.11
C VAL A 132 -3.97 -5.22 -13.52
N ARG A 133 -4.15 -6.25 -14.36
CA ARG A 133 -4.76 -6.09 -15.70
C ARG A 133 -6.16 -5.48 -15.64
N LYS A 134 -6.89 -5.65 -14.53
CA LYS A 134 -8.19 -5.02 -14.27
C LYS A 134 -8.08 -3.61 -13.64
N GLN A 135 -6.88 -3.03 -13.62
CA GLN A 135 -6.57 -1.70 -13.08
C GLN A 135 -7.09 -1.55 -11.64
N VAL A 136 -7.76 -0.43 -11.33
CA VAL A 136 -8.26 -0.12 -9.99
C VAL A 136 -9.31 -1.14 -9.52
N GLU A 137 -10.16 -1.66 -10.42
CA GLU A 137 -11.21 -2.63 -10.04
C GLU A 137 -10.60 -3.97 -9.60
N GLY A 138 -9.51 -4.41 -10.25
CA GLY A 138 -8.79 -5.60 -9.82
C GLY A 138 -8.21 -5.46 -8.42
N LEU A 139 -7.59 -4.31 -8.15
CA LEU A 139 -6.97 -4.00 -6.87
C LEU A 139 -8.01 -3.90 -5.75
N THR A 140 -9.14 -3.22 -5.98
CA THR A 140 -10.18 -3.07 -4.98
C THR A 140 -10.81 -4.41 -4.61
N VAL A 141 -11.11 -5.26 -5.61
CA VAL A 141 -11.67 -6.60 -5.37
C VAL A 141 -10.68 -7.50 -4.63
N ALA A 142 -9.40 -7.47 -4.99
CA ALA A 142 -8.38 -8.24 -4.30
C ALA A 142 -8.26 -7.82 -2.83
N ASN A 143 -8.21 -6.52 -2.55
CA ASN A 143 -8.13 -6.00 -1.18
C ASN A 143 -9.38 -6.31 -0.35
N GLU A 144 -10.58 -6.17 -0.92
CA GLU A 144 -11.83 -6.53 -0.23
C GLU A 144 -11.90 -8.03 0.11
N MET A 145 -11.29 -8.89 -0.70
CA MET A 145 -11.24 -10.33 -0.46
C MET A 145 -10.15 -10.73 0.54
N LEU A 146 -8.95 -10.14 0.43
CA LEU A 146 -7.78 -10.55 1.20
C LEU A 146 -7.73 -9.94 2.59
N LEU A 147 -8.15 -8.69 2.76
CA LEU A 147 -8.01 -7.99 4.04
C LEU A 147 -8.84 -8.58 5.19
N PRO A 148 -10.06 -9.09 4.98
CA PRO A 148 -10.80 -9.79 6.04
C PRO A 148 -10.17 -11.13 6.47
N LEU A 149 -9.28 -11.70 5.65
CA LEU A 149 -8.58 -12.95 5.93
C LEU A 149 -7.27 -12.76 6.70
N LEU A 150 -6.74 -11.53 6.71
CA LEU A 150 -5.52 -11.13 7.42
C LEU A 150 -5.85 -10.64 8.83
#